data_AF-A0AA88XIU9-F1
#
_entry.id   AF-A0AA88XIU9-F1
#
_cell.length_a   1.000
_cell.length_b   1.000
_cell.length_c   1.000
_cell.angle_alpha   90.00
_cell.angle_beta   90.00
_cell.angle_gamma   90.00
#
_symmetry.space_group_name_H-M   'P 1'
#
loop_
_entity.id
_entity.type
_entity.pdbx_description
1 polymer ?
#
loop_
_entity_poly.entity_id
_entity_poly.type
_entity_poly.pdbx_seq_one_letter_code
_entity_poly.pdbx_strand_id
1 'polypeptide(L)'
;MENKSGEDDVFDRLNTAILNKYLQELMEGLTAKVFRTYNASRTLQEQLNLLTEPEDPIPAKILSYNRANRAVAILCNHQRAAPKNFSKQMENLQVKIDDKKASIKEAKKLMKDAKSDYKNHKSEKTKRYVQNSQTMKITSQRKTKSALEKRKKAVQRLEEQLTKLEVQATDKEENKEIALGTSKLNYLDPRISVACALEKRKKAVQRLEEQLTKLEVQATDKEENKEIALGTSKLNYLDPRISVAWCKKWEVPIEKIYNKMQREKFRWAIDMATAEFEF
;
A
#
# COMPACT_ATOMS: atom_id res chain seq x y z
N MET A 1 -22.58 -0.85 51.83
CA MET A 1 -23.97 -1.28 51.55
C MET A 1 -24.69 -1.72 52.81
N GLU A 2 -24.02 -1.77 53.97
CA GLU A 2 -24.64 -2.18 55.23
C GLU A 2 -25.83 -1.27 55.58
N ASN A 3 -26.94 -1.89 55.98
CA ASN A 3 -28.20 -1.23 56.35
C ASN A 3 -28.81 -0.33 55.27
N LYS A 4 -28.51 -0.58 53.99
CA LYS A 4 -29.12 0.10 52.85
C LYS A 4 -30.11 -0.80 52.12
N SER A 5 -31.23 -0.23 51.73
CA SER A 5 -32.21 -0.85 50.83
C SER A 5 -31.72 -0.78 49.36
N GLY A 6 -32.41 -1.46 48.45
CA GLY A 6 -32.05 -1.46 47.02
C GLY A 6 -32.24 -0.10 46.32
N GLU A 7 -33.04 0.80 46.91
CA GLU A 7 -33.30 2.13 46.35
C GLU A 7 -32.41 3.21 46.98
N ASP A 8 -31.66 2.87 48.04
CA ASP A 8 -30.85 3.86 48.76
C ASP A 8 -29.58 4.22 47.98
N ASP A 9 -29.24 5.51 48.00
CA ASP A 9 -28.01 6.00 47.38
C ASP A 9 -26.77 5.31 47.98
N VAL A 10 -25.89 4.81 47.11
CA VAL A 10 -24.63 4.18 47.53
C VAL A 10 -23.77 5.17 48.31
N PHE A 11 -23.75 6.44 47.92
CA PHE A 11 -23.02 7.52 48.58
C PHE A 11 -23.98 8.56 49.18
N ASP A 12 -24.63 8.20 50.29
CA ASP A 12 -25.67 8.99 50.99
C ASP A 12 -25.18 10.35 51.51
N ARG A 13 -23.87 10.51 51.75
CA ARG A 13 -23.26 11.76 52.25
C ARG A 13 -22.43 12.50 51.20
N LEU A 14 -22.47 12.07 49.94
CA LEU A 14 -21.72 12.68 48.86
C LEU A 14 -22.68 13.19 47.79
N ASN A 15 -22.43 14.40 47.30
CA ASN A 15 -23.10 14.91 46.11
C ASN A 15 -22.08 15.58 45.18
N THR A 16 -22.52 15.92 43.97
CA THR A 16 -21.64 16.48 42.93
C THR A 16 -21.07 17.84 43.31
N ALA A 17 -21.77 18.64 44.12
CA ALA A 17 -21.29 19.94 44.57
C ALA A 17 -20.13 19.78 45.58
N ILE A 18 -20.29 18.89 46.56
CA ILE A 18 -19.23 18.56 47.54
C ILE A 18 -17.99 18.03 46.82
N LEU A 19 -18.17 17.09 45.89
CA LEU A 19 -17.05 16.51 45.15
C LEU A 19 -16.32 17.57 44.30
N ASN A 20 -17.03 18.38 43.52
CA ASN A 20 -16.38 19.38 42.68
C ASN A 20 -15.74 20.52 43.49
N LYS A 21 -16.31 20.87 44.65
CA LYS A 21 -15.66 21.83 45.57
C LYS A 21 -14.33 21.29 46.05
N TYR A 22 -14.29 20.03 46.49
CA TYR A 22 -13.04 19.38 46.88
C TYR A 22 -12.03 19.31 45.72
N LEU A 23 -12.46 18.98 44.51
CA LEU A 23 -11.58 18.95 43.33
C LEU A 23 -11.01 20.33 43.00
N GLN A 24 -11.82 21.40 43.10
CA GLN A 24 -11.38 22.77 42.87
C GLN A 24 -10.33 23.24 43.89
N GLU A 25 -10.42 22.76 45.14
CA GLU A 25 -9.41 23.02 46.18
C GLU A 25 -8.05 22.34 45.86
N LEU A 26 -8.07 21.21 45.15
CA LEU A 26 -6.86 20.52 44.71
C LEU A 26 -6.21 21.16 43.48
N MET A 27 -7.02 21.67 42.54
CA MET A 27 -6.55 22.34 41.32
C MET A 27 -7.64 23.25 40.77
N GLU A 28 -7.26 24.48 40.44
CA GLU A 28 -8.19 25.45 39.86
C GLU A 28 -8.80 24.94 38.55
N GLY A 29 -10.13 24.94 38.46
CA GLY A 29 -10.88 24.50 37.29
C GLY A 29 -11.09 22.99 37.18
N LEU A 30 -10.55 22.21 38.13
CA LEU A 30 -10.71 20.77 38.15
C LEU A 30 -12.13 20.38 38.57
N THR A 31 -12.77 19.57 37.73
CA THR A 31 -14.12 19.04 37.98
C THR A 31 -14.17 17.57 37.57
N ALA A 32 -15.18 16.83 38.02
CA ALA A 32 -15.32 15.40 37.72
C ALA A 32 -15.32 15.11 36.20
N LYS A 33 -15.84 16.03 35.37
CA LYS A 33 -15.84 15.87 33.90
C LYS A 33 -14.43 15.92 33.29
N VAL A 34 -13.49 16.64 33.91
CA VAL A 34 -12.12 16.80 33.40
C VAL A 34 -11.41 15.45 33.38
N PHE A 35 -11.66 14.59 34.38
CA PHE A 35 -11.10 13.24 34.42
C PHE A 35 -11.50 12.38 33.23
N ARG A 36 -12.75 12.51 32.73
CA ARG A 36 -13.17 11.76 31.52
C ARG A 36 -12.39 12.20 30.29
N THR A 37 -12.19 13.51 30.11
CA THR A 37 -11.42 14.06 28.99
C THR A 37 -9.94 13.71 29.10
N TYR A 38 -9.36 13.82 30.30
CA TYR A 38 -7.97 13.46 30.57
C TYR A 38 -7.71 11.99 30.28
N ASN A 39 -8.51 11.08 30.88
CA ASN A 39 -8.33 9.65 30.67
C ASN A 39 -8.55 9.26 29.20
N ALA A 40 -9.57 9.82 28.54
CA ALA A 40 -9.81 9.56 27.12
C ALA A 40 -8.63 10.01 26.23
N SER A 41 -8.14 11.23 26.43
CA SER A 41 -7.05 11.79 25.63
C SER A 41 -5.73 11.06 25.89
N ARG A 42 -5.40 10.78 27.16
CA ARG A 42 -4.20 10.03 27.53
C ARG A 42 -4.23 8.60 26.97
N THR A 43 -5.35 7.90 27.10
CA THR A 43 -5.50 6.55 26.52
C THR A 43 -5.37 6.58 25.00
N LEU A 44 -5.89 7.60 24.30
CA LEU A 44 -5.67 7.70 22.86
C LEU A 44 -4.19 7.79 22.53
N GLN A 45 -3.44 8.66 23.20
CA GLN A 45 -2.01 8.85 22.95
C GLN A 45 -1.19 7.58 23.25
N GLU A 46 -1.43 6.95 24.40
CA GLU A 46 -0.81 5.68 24.78
C GLU A 46 -1.09 4.57 23.74
N GLN A 47 -2.36 4.44 23.32
CA GLN A 47 -2.74 3.41 22.35
C GLN A 47 -2.21 3.70 20.94
N LEU A 48 -2.13 4.97 20.52
CA LEU A 48 -1.52 5.31 19.24
C LEU A 48 -0.02 5.01 19.24
N ASN A 49 0.67 5.26 20.35
CA ASN A 49 2.09 4.92 20.50
C ASN A 49 2.32 3.41 20.49
N LEU A 50 1.39 2.63 21.06
CA LEU A 50 1.50 1.17 21.13
C LEU A 50 1.12 0.45 19.83
N LEU A 51 0.10 0.93 19.11
CA LEU A 51 -0.52 0.21 18.00
C LEU A 51 -0.01 0.66 16.61
N THR A 52 0.71 1.77 16.52
CA THR A 52 1.16 2.31 15.22
C THR A 52 2.54 1.81 14.87
N GLU A 53 2.63 1.05 13.77
CA GLU A 53 3.91 0.60 13.23
C GLU A 53 4.43 1.59 12.15
N PRO A 54 5.72 1.97 12.18
CA PRO A 54 6.31 2.91 11.20
C PRO A 54 6.17 2.47 9.75
N GLU A 55 6.41 1.18 9.49
CA GLU A 55 6.46 0.60 8.14
C GLU A 55 5.07 0.28 7.58
N ASP A 56 4.02 0.42 8.38
CA ASP A 56 2.67 0.09 7.95
C ASP A 56 2.19 1.03 6.84
N PRO A 57 1.49 0.49 5.82
CA PRO A 57 0.87 1.32 4.81
C PRO A 57 -0.26 2.15 5.44
N ILE A 58 -0.57 3.30 4.83
CA ILE A 58 -1.58 4.25 5.35
C ILE A 58 -2.91 3.58 5.77
N PRO A 59 -3.49 2.62 5.01
CA PRO A 59 -4.70 1.92 5.45
C PRO A 59 -4.55 1.16 6.77
N ALA A 60 -3.41 0.52 7.01
CA ALA A 60 -3.14 -0.21 8.25
C ALA A 60 -2.94 0.76 9.42
N LYS A 61 -2.22 1.87 9.22
CA LYS A 61 -2.12 2.95 10.21
C LYS A 61 -3.48 3.52 10.61
N ILE A 62 -4.40 3.69 9.65
CA ILE A 62 -5.78 4.12 9.93
C ILE A 62 -6.53 3.09 10.79
N LEU A 63 -6.32 1.79 10.55
CA LEU A 63 -6.89 0.74 11.40
C LEU A 63 -6.36 0.83 12.83
N SER A 64 -5.05 1.01 13.01
CA SER A 64 -4.45 1.23 14.34
C SER A 64 -5.05 2.45 15.04
N TYR A 65 -5.26 3.55 14.32
CA TYR A 65 -5.94 4.73 14.85
C TYR A 65 -7.37 4.41 15.31
N ASN A 66 -8.13 3.68 14.51
CA ASN A 66 -9.50 3.32 14.85
C ASN A 66 -9.57 2.37 16.06
N ARG A 67 -8.62 1.44 16.18
CA ARG A 67 -8.46 0.58 17.36
C ARG A 67 -8.13 1.36 18.62
N ALA A 68 -7.22 2.34 18.53
CA ALA A 68 -6.92 3.24 19.63
C ALA A 68 -8.16 4.03 20.07
N ASN A 69 -8.92 4.59 19.12
CA ASN A 69 -10.17 5.30 19.44
C ASN A 69 -11.27 4.35 19.98
N ARG A 70 -11.30 3.09 19.53
CA ARG A 70 -12.21 2.06 20.07
C ARG A 70 -11.91 1.77 21.54
N ALA A 71 -10.64 1.66 21.93
CA ALA A 71 -10.25 1.50 23.34
C ALA A 71 -10.78 2.67 24.20
N VAL A 72 -10.67 3.91 23.70
CA VAL A 72 -11.22 5.09 24.37
C VAL A 72 -12.75 5.04 24.46
N ALA A 73 -13.41 4.63 23.38
CA ALA A 73 -14.87 4.52 23.37
C ALA A 73 -15.37 3.46 24.36
N ILE A 74 -14.65 2.34 24.49
CA ILE A 74 -14.93 1.31 25.51
C ILE A 74 -14.74 1.88 26.92
N LEU A 75 -13.62 2.58 27.17
CA LEU A 75 -13.36 3.24 28.45
C LEU A 75 -14.47 4.24 28.84
N CYS A 76 -14.99 4.96 27.85
CA CYS A 76 -16.08 5.93 28.05
C CYS A 76 -17.48 5.32 28.02
N ASN A 77 -17.60 3.99 27.86
CA ASN A 77 -18.85 3.26 27.69
C ASN A 77 -19.74 3.79 26.54
N HIS A 78 -19.14 4.19 25.42
CA HIS A 78 -19.86 4.66 24.24
C HIS A 78 -20.33 3.48 23.38
N GLN A 79 -21.49 2.93 23.74
CA GLN A 79 -22.10 1.80 23.03
C GLN A 79 -23.14 2.25 22.00
N ARG A 80 -23.40 1.40 21.01
CA ARG A 80 -24.53 1.52 20.07
C ARG A 80 -25.07 0.15 19.75
N ALA A 81 -26.35 0.08 19.39
CA ALA A 81 -26.91 -1.14 18.83
C ALA A 81 -26.26 -1.47 17.47
N ALA A 82 -26.01 -2.76 17.23
CA ALA A 82 -25.55 -3.22 15.93
C ALA A 82 -26.58 -2.87 14.83
N PRO A 83 -26.15 -2.38 13.65
CA PRO A 83 -27.07 -2.08 12.56
C PRO A 83 -27.86 -3.32 12.13
N LYS A 84 -29.18 -3.17 11.89
CA LYS A 84 -30.04 -4.30 11.46
C LYS A 84 -29.55 -5.00 10.18
N ASN A 85 -28.89 -4.26 9.29
CA ASN A 85 -28.37 -4.77 8.02
C ASN A 85 -26.88 -5.17 8.09
N PHE A 86 -26.29 -5.25 9.28
CA PHE A 86 -24.86 -5.47 9.46
C PHE A 86 -24.39 -6.81 8.84
N SER A 87 -25.10 -7.90 9.12
CA SER A 87 -24.76 -9.23 8.58
C SER A 87 -24.69 -9.23 7.05
N LYS A 88 -25.74 -8.70 6.39
CA LYS A 88 -25.78 -8.57 4.91
C LYS A 88 -24.66 -7.66 4.38
N GLN A 89 -24.29 -6.60 5.10
CA GLN A 89 -23.17 -5.75 4.69
C GLN A 89 -21.82 -6.46 4.79
N MET A 90 -21.63 -7.29 5.81
CA MET A 90 -20.41 -8.08 5.99
C MET A 90 -20.31 -9.20 4.95
N GLU A 91 -21.41 -9.90 4.67
CA GLU A 91 -21.49 -10.90 3.61
C GLU A 91 -21.11 -10.30 2.24
N ASN A 92 -21.71 -9.16 1.88
CA ASN A 92 -21.37 -8.46 0.62
C ASN A 92 -19.90 -8.03 0.54
N LEU A 93 -19.28 -7.70 1.68
CA LEU A 93 -17.87 -7.33 1.72
C LEU A 93 -16.97 -8.56 1.60
N GLN A 94 -17.37 -9.67 2.23
CA GLN A 94 -16.68 -10.95 2.17
C GLN A 94 -16.65 -11.50 0.74
N VAL A 95 -17.78 -11.46 0.03
CA VAL A 95 -17.84 -11.86 -1.40
C VAL A 95 -16.83 -11.06 -2.24
N LYS A 96 -16.74 -9.75 -2.03
CA LYS A 96 -15.76 -8.90 -2.74
C LYS A 96 -14.31 -9.26 -2.41
N ILE A 97 -14.04 -9.61 -1.16
CA ILE A 97 -12.72 -10.07 -0.71
C ILE A 97 -12.36 -11.39 -1.41
N ASP A 98 -13.30 -12.33 -1.47
CA ASP A 98 -13.10 -13.65 -2.06
C ASP A 98 -12.90 -13.57 -3.59
N ASP A 99 -13.70 -12.75 -4.28
CA ASP A 99 -13.51 -12.45 -5.71
C ASP A 99 -12.13 -11.85 -5.99
N LYS A 100 -11.67 -10.96 -5.09
CA LYS A 100 -10.36 -10.33 -5.22
C LYS A 100 -9.23 -11.32 -4.98
N LYS A 101 -9.37 -12.20 -3.99
CA LYS A 101 -8.43 -13.31 -3.72
C LYS A 101 -8.34 -14.25 -4.92
N ALA A 102 -9.48 -14.60 -5.53
CA ALA A 102 -9.52 -15.41 -6.74
C ALA A 102 -8.78 -14.74 -7.91
N SER A 103 -9.05 -13.45 -8.14
CA SER A 103 -8.38 -12.65 -9.17
C SER A 103 -6.85 -12.59 -8.96
N ILE A 104 -6.40 -12.41 -7.71
CA ILE A 104 -4.96 -12.41 -7.37
C ILE A 104 -4.35 -13.78 -7.62
N LYS A 105 -5.03 -14.86 -7.23
CA LYS A 105 -4.56 -16.23 -7.43
C LYS A 105 -4.37 -16.53 -8.91
N GLU A 106 -5.32 -16.15 -9.75
CA GLU A 106 -5.23 -16.29 -11.21
C GLU A 106 -4.10 -15.44 -11.79
N ALA A 107 -4.01 -14.16 -11.42
CA ALA A 107 -2.93 -13.27 -11.88
C ALA A 107 -1.54 -13.78 -11.48
N LYS A 108 -1.38 -14.31 -10.27
CA LYS A 108 -0.14 -14.95 -9.78
C LYS A 108 0.18 -16.21 -10.57
N LYS A 109 -0.81 -17.04 -10.89
CA LYS A 109 -0.65 -18.24 -11.72
C LYS A 109 -0.15 -17.85 -13.12
N LEU A 110 -0.83 -16.93 -13.81
CA LEU A 110 -0.43 -16.44 -15.13
C LEU A 110 0.97 -15.79 -15.14
N MET A 111 1.36 -15.15 -14.05
CA MET A 111 2.71 -14.61 -13.87
C MET A 111 3.75 -15.74 -13.68
N LYS A 112 3.42 -16.79 -12.94
CA LYS A 112 4.31 -17.96 -12.75
C LYS A 112 4.48 -18.74 -14.05
N ASP A 113 3.40 -18.97 -14.78
CA ASP A 113 3.40 -19.70 -16.05
C ASP A 113 4.25 -18.94 -17.08
N ALA A 114 4.06 -17.62 -17.23
CA ALA A 114 4.90 -16.81 -18.12
C ALA A 114 6.38 -16.76 -17.71
N LYS A 115 6.69 -16.82 -16.41
CA LYS A 115 8.08 -16.96 -15.93
C LYS A 115 8.67 -18.33 -16.30
N SER A 116 7.86 -19.39 -16.20
CA SER A 116 8.27 -20.76 -16.54
C SER A 116 8.52 -20.89 -18.04
N ASP A 117 7.58 -20.43 -18.87
CA ASP A 117 7.69 -20.43 -20.33
C ASP A 117 8.94 -19.68 -20.79
N TYR A 118 9.23 -18.52 -20.18
CA TYR A 118 10.46 -17.78 -20.46
C TYR A 118 11.73 -18.58 -20.13
N LYS A 119 11.77 -19.25 -18.96
CA LYS A 119 12.93 -20.08 -18.56
C LYS A 119 13.11 -21.28 -19.49
N ASN A 120 12.02 -21.93 -19.87
CA ASN A 120 12.03 -23.09 -20.76
C ASN A 120 12.47 -22.69 -22.18
N HIS A 121 11.93 -21.61 -22.71
CA HIS A 121 12.30 -21.09 -24.03
C HIS A 121 13.77 -20.62 -24.09
N LYS A 122 14.34 -20.16 -22.96
CA LYS A 122 15.78 -19.86 -22.80
C LYS A 122 16.64 -21.13 -22.83
N SER A 123 16.23 -22.17 -22.11
CA SER A 123 16.90 -23.49 -22.07
C SER A 123 16.93 -24.15 -23.44
N GLU A 124 15.80 -24.17 -24.15
CA GLU A 124 15.63 -24.85 -25.43
C GLU A 124 16.40 -24.16 -26.58
N LYS A 125 16.41 -22.82 -26.59
CA LYS A 125 17.20 -22.04 -27.56
C LYS A 125 18.70 -22.21 -27.34
N THR A 126 19.14 -22.34 -26.08
CA THR A 126 20.55 -22.62 -25.74
C THR A 126 20.95 -24.03 -26.16
N LYS A 127 20.09 -25.03 -25.91
CA LYS A 127 20.30 -26.43 -26.37
C LYS A 127 20.38 -26.53 -27.89
N ARG A 128 19.50 -25.84 -28.64
CA ARG A 128 19.56 -25.78 -30.12
C ARG A 128 20.83 -25.12 -30.64
N TYR A 129 21.34 -24.09 -29.97
CA TYR A 129 22.58 -23.43 -30.39
C TYR A 129 23.81 -24.34 -30.19
N VAL A 130 23.85 -25.07 -29.08
CA VAL A 130 24.91 -26.06 -28.79
C VAL A 130 24.82 -27.26 -29.75
N GLN A 131 23.63 -27.77 -30.04
CA GLN A 131 23.43 -28.83 -31.04
C GLN A 131 23.82 -28.37 -32.45
N ASN A 132 23.44 -27.16 -32.86
CA ASN A 132 23.82 -26.61 -34.16
C ASN A 132 25.34 -26.35 -34.26
N SER A 133 25.99 -25.99 -33.15
CA SER A 133 27.46 -25.89 -33.08
C SER A 133 28.15 -27.25 -33.23
N GLN A 134 27.57 -28.32 -32.68
CA GLN A 134 28.07 -29.69 -32.82
C GLN A 134 27.80 -30.29 -34.22
N THR A 135 26.64 -30.06 -34.82
CA THR A 135 26.33 -30.53 -36.18
C THR A 135 27.12 -29.80 -37.25
N MET A 136 27.42 -28.50 -37.07
CA MET A 136 28.32 -27.72 -37.94
C MET A 136 29.77 -28.23 -37.88
N LYS A 137 30.26 -28.67 -36.71
CA LYS A 137 31.60 -29.30 -36.59
C LYS A 137 31.68 -30.62 -37.36
N ILE A 138 30.62 -31.44 -37.34
CA ILE A 138 30.55 -32.72 -38.06
C ILE A 138 30.42 -32.52 -39.59
N THR A 139 29.71 -31.49 -40.06
CA THR A 139 29.61 -31.20 -41.51
C THR A 139 30.85 -30.51 -42.08
N SER A 140 31.66 -29.85 -41.25
CA SER A 140 32.89 -29.16 -41.69
C SER A 140 34.08 -30.08 -42.01
N GLN A 141 34.04 -31.37 -41.62
CA GLN A 141 35.14 -32.30 -41.88
C GLN A 141 35.05 -33.05 -43.23
N ARG A 142 34.01 -32.81 -44.06
CA ARG A 142 33.81 -33.58 -45.31
C ARG A 142 33.81 -32.80 -46.64
N LYS A 143 34.20 -31.52 -46.68
CA LYS A 143 34.40 -30.81 -47.97
C LYS A 143 35.72 -30.04 -48.05
N THR A 144 36.72 -30.78 -48.54
CA THR A 144 37.70 -30.40 -49.57
C THR A 144 38.54 -29.12 -49.35
N LYS A 145 39.85 -29.35 -49.11
CA LYS A 145 40.96 -28.39 -49.13
C LYS A 145 41.08 -27.52 -50.41
N SER A 146 40.32 -27.77 -51.48
CA SER A 146 40.42 -27.00 -52.74
C SER A 146 39.37 -25.88 -52.91
N ALA A 147 38.35 -25.80 -52.05
CA ALA A 147 37.30 -24.76 -52.14
C ALA A 147 37.66 -23.45 -51.40
N LEU A 148 38.59 -23.49 -50.44
CA LEU A 148 38.97 -22.36 -49.59
C LEU A 148 39.78 -21.29 -50.36
N GLU A 149 40.59 -21.73 -51.32
CA GLU A 149 41.54 -20.86 -52.03
C GLU A 149 40.86 -20.03 -53.13
N LYS A 150 39.82 -20.59 -53.78
CA LYS A 150 38.99 -19.87 -54.75
C LYS A 150 38.11 -18.80 -54.08
N ARG A 151 37.67 -19.03 -52.83
CA ARG A 151 36.88 -18.05 -52.06
C ARG A 151 37.72 -16.87 -51.56
N LYS A 152 38.98 -17.08 -51.16
CA LYS A 152 39.88 -16.00 -50.72
C LYS A 152 40.15 -14.95 -51.82
N LYS A 153 40.32 -15.40 -53.07
CA LYS A 153 40.53 -14.48 -54.22
C LYS A 153 39.26 -13.71 -54.64
N ALA A 154 38.07 -14.24 -54.34
CA ALA A 154 36.80 -13.55 -54.61
C ALA A 154 36.49 -12.47 -53.57
N VAL A 155 36.85 -12.70 -52.30
CA VAL A 155 36.65 -11.73 -51.20
C VAL A 155 37.53 -10.50 -51.38
N GLN A 156 38.81 -10.67 -51.77
CA GLN A 156 39.72 -9.55 -52.05
C GLN A 156 39.20 -8.60 -53.15
N ARG A 157 38.57 -9.14 -54.20
CA ARG A 157 38.00 -8.34 -55.29
C ARG A 157 36.73 -7.59 -54.89
N LEU A 158 35.96 -8.12 -53.94
CA LEU A 158 34.75 -7.47 -53.42
C LEU A 158 35.11 -6.37 -52.40
N GLU A 159 36.17 -6.55 -51.61
CA GLU A 159 36.69 -5.54 -50.69
C GLU A 159 37.23 -4.31 -51.45
N GLU A 160 37.95 -4.52 -52.57
CA GLU A 160 38.40 -3.43 -53.44
C GLU A 160 37.25 -2.66 -54.13
N GLN A 161 36.12 -3.32 -54.39
CA GLN A 161 34.92 -2.68 -54.93
C GLN A 161 34.18 -1.84 -53.88
N LEU A 162 34.14 -2.31 -52.63
CA LEU A 162 33.54 -1.60 -51.50
C LEU A 162 34.28 -0.30 -51.19
N THR A 163 35.62 -0.33 -51.19
CA THR A 163 36.43 0.88 -50.98
C THR A 163 36.28 1.94 -52.06
N LYS A 164 35.86 1.58 -53.29
CA LYS A 164 35.57 2.54 -54.36
C LYS A 164 34.19 3.19 -54.23
N LEU A 165 33.22 2.51 -53.61
CA LEU A 165 31.87 3.02 -53.38
C LEU A 165 31.79 3.92 -52.13
N GLU A 166 32.61 3.65 -51.10
CA GLU A 166 32.66 4.47 -49.88
C GLU A 166 33.21 5.89 -50.13
N VAL A 167 34.06 6.08 -51.15
CA VAL A 167 34.59 7.41 -51.52
C VAL A 167 33.53 8.28 -52.23
N GLN A 168 32.44 7.70 -52.75
CA GLN A 168 31.36 8.46 -53.41
C GLN A 168 30.18 8.81 -52.50
N ALA A 169 30.18 8.37 -51.23
CA ALA A 169 29.10 8.62 -50.27
C ALA A 169 29.43 9.72 -49.24
N THR A 170 30.55 10.45 -49.41
CA THR A 170 30.87 11.63 -48.60
C THR A 170 30.41 12.90 -49.29
N ASP A 171 29.10 12.99 -49.52
CA ASP A 171 28.36 14.25 -49.68
C ASP A 171 26.87 13.90 -49.70
N LYS A 172 26.13 14.49 -48.75
CA LYS A 172 24.67 14.37 -48.49
C LYS A 172 24.27 13.28 -47.52
N GLU A 173 24.20 13.63 -46.24
CA GLU A 173 23.03 13.32 -45.38
C GLU A 173 23.10 14.14 -44.07
N GLU A 174 22.99 15.46 -44.20
CA GLU A 174 22.35 16.26 -43.16
C GLU A 174 20.82 16.13 -43.33
N ASN A 175 20.11 15.99 -42.21
CA ASN A 175 18.66 16.00 -42.04
C ASN A 175 17.84 14.76 -42.47
N LYS A 176 17.54 13.91 -41.47
CA LYS A 176 16.16 13.60 -41.03
C LYS A 176 16.17 12.90 -39.67
N GLU A 177 16.35 13.68 -38.62
CA GLU A 177 15.60 13.41 -37.40
C GLU A 177 14.10 13.66 -37.67
N ILE A 178 13.27 12.94 -36.91
CA ILE A 178 11.80 12.95 -36.85
C ILE A 178 11.11 11.74 -37.52
N ALA A 179 10.38 11.03 -36.65
CA ALA A 179 9.39 9.98 -36.88
C ALA A 179 9.90 8.55 -37.18
N LEU A 180 10.42 7.89 -36.14
CA LEU A 180 10.44 6.42 -36.08
C LEU A 180 9.20 5.91 -35.33
N GLY A 181 8.05 6.13 -35.96
CA GLY A 181 6.84 5.39 -35.66
C GLY A 181 7.06 3.90 -35.92
N THR A 182 6.64 3.08 -34.95
CA THR A 182 6.24 1.65 -35.01
C THR A 182 7.17 0.61 -35.66
N SER A 183 8.20 0.97 -36.43
CA SER A 183 9.00 0.06 -37.25
C SER A 183 10.34 -0.35 -36.62
N LYS A 184 10.92 0.47 -35.73
CA LYS A 184 12.14 0.10 -34.97
C LYS A 184 11.90 -0.74 -33.72
N LEU A 185 10.64 -0.90 -33.27
CA LEU A 185 10.34 -1.75 -32.11
C LEU A 185 10.62 -3.24 -32.35
N ASN A 186 10.70 -3.65 -33.63
CA ASN A 186 11.03 -5.01 -34.04
C ASN A 186 12.52 -5.38 -33.84
N TYR A 187 13.39 -4.40 -33.52
CA TYR A 187 14.81 -4.62 -33.22
C TYR A 187 15.12 -4.66 -31.72
N LEU A 188 14.13 -4.59 -30.84
CA LEU A 188 14.38 -4.84 -29.42
C LEU A 188 14.51 -6.35 -29.19
N ASP A 189 15.59 -6.76 -28.52
CA ASP A 189 15.81 -8.13 -28.07
C ASP A 189 14.50 -8.66 -27.41
N PRO A 190 13.95 -9.80 -27.86
CA PRO A 190 12.77 -10.42 -27.26
C PRO A 190 12.85 -10.55 -25.73
N ARG A 191 14.06 -10.61 -25.16
CA ARG A 191 14.31 -10.62 -23.71
C ARG A 191 13.90 -9.32 -23.02
N ILE A 192 14.12 -8.17 -23.66
CA ILE A 192 13.72 -6.85 -23.14
C ILE A 192 12.20 -6.73 -23.14
N SER A 193 11.55 -7.21 -24.21
CA SER A 193 10.09 -7.24 -24.34
C SER A 193 9.41 -8.14 -23.28
N VAL A 194 9.95 -9.33 -23.04
CA VAL A 194 9.39 -10.27 -22.04
C VAL A 194 9.67 -9.83 -20.60
N ALA A 195 10.85 -9.28 -20.31
CA ALA A 195 11.14 -8.70 -18.99
C ALA A 195 10.17 -7.55 -18.66
N CYS A 196 9.91 -6.66 -19.64
CA CYS A 196 8.92 -5.60 -19.51
C CYS A 196 7.50 -6.16 -19.27
N ALA A 197 7.10 -7.22 -19.97
CA ALA A 197 5.79 -7.86 -19.76
C ALA A 197 5.64 -8.51 -18.37
N LEU A 198 6.69 -9.16 -17.86
CA LEU A 198 6.70 -9.73 -16.51
C LEU A 198 6.64 -8.65 -15.43
N GLU A 199 7.33 -7.53 -15.63
CA GLU A 199 7.28 -6.40 -14.72
C GLU A 199 5.88 -5.76 -14.68
N LYS A 200 5.22 -5.61 -15.84
CA LYS A 200 3.83 -5.16 -15.93
C LYS A 200 2.88 -6.10 -15.17
N ARG A 201 3.02 -7.42 -15.34
CA ARG A 201 2.21 -8.41 -14.61
C ARG A 201 2.49 -8.39 -13.11
N LYS A 202 3.74 -8.21 -12.69
CA LYS A 202 4.11 -8.05 -11.28
C LYS A 202 3.46 -6.81 -10.66
N LYS A 203 3.53 -5.66 -11.33
CA LYS A 203 2.88 -4.42 -10.92
C LYS A 203 1.35 -4.57 -10.84
N ALA A 204 0.75 -5.33 -11.77
CA ALA A 204 -0.68 -5.64 -11.73
C ALA A 204 -1.06 -6.47 -10.49
N VAL A 205 -0.28 -7.51 -10.16
CA VAL A 205 -0.49 -8.34 -8.96
C VAL A 205 -0.37 -7.48 -7.70
N GLN A 206 0.67 -6.65 -7.59
CA GLN A 206 0.87 -5.75 -6.44
C GLN A 206 -0.34 -4.81 -6.24
N ARG A 207 -0.84 -4.19 -7.31
CA ARG A 207 -2.05 -3.34 -7.24
C ARG A 207 -3.28 -4.12 -6.76
N LEU A 208 -3.43 -5.37 -7.18
CA LEU A 208 -4.55 -6.21 -6.73
C LEU A 208 -4.41 -6.57 -5.25
N GLU A 209 -3.19 -6.88 -4.79
CA GLU A 209 -2.87 -7.17 -3.38
C GLU A 209 -3.14 -5.94 -2.49
N GLU A 210 -2.68 -4.75 -2.87
CA GLU A 210 -2.97 -3.50 -2.15
C GLU A 210 -4.48 -3.24 -2.01
N GLN A 211 -5.24 -3.50 -3.08
CA GLN A 211 -6.70 -3.38 -3.05
C GLN A 211 -7.36 -4.42 -2.14
N LEU A 212 -6.82 -5.65 -2.09
CA LEU A 212 -7.29 -6.68 -1.18
C LEU A 212 -7.03 -6.28 0.27
N THR A 213 -5.81 -5.86 0.61
CA THR A 213 -5.46 -5.42 1.97
C THR A 213 -6.37 -4.28 2.42
N LYS A 214 -6.70 -3.33 1.55
CA LYS A 214 -7.65 -2.25 1.86
C LYS A 214 -9.05 -2.77 2.19
N LEU A 215 -9.55 -3.77 1.47
CA LEU A 215 -10.87 -4.37 1.73
C LEU A 215 -10.87 -5.18 3.02
N GLU A 216 -9.81 -5.96 3.27
CA GLU A 216 -9.65 -6.74 4.50
C GLU A 216 -9.59 -5.83 5.73
N VAL A 217 -8.78 -4.76 5.68
CA VAL A 217 -8.73 -3.75 6.74
C VAL A 217 -10.10 -3.11 6.97
N GLN A 218 -10.84 -2.80 5.90
CA GLN A 218 -12.19 -2.24 6.03
C GLN A 218 -13.18 -3.23 6.66
N ALA A 219 -13.04 -4.52 6.39
CA ALA A 219 -13.88 -5.55 6.99
C ALA A 219 -13.61 -5.69 8.49
N THR A 220 -12.33 -5.75 8.86
CA THR A 220 -11.91 -5.79 10.27
C THR A 220 -12.40 -4.56 11.04
N ASP A 221 -12.23 -3.36 10.49
CA ASP A 221 -12.68 -2.12 11.12
C ASP A 221 -14.20 -2.10 11.36
N LYS A 222 -14.98 -2.61 10.40
CA LYS A 222 -16.45 -2.69 10.54
C LYS A 222 -16.89 -3.69 11.61
N GLU A 223 -16.25 -4.86 11.67
CA GLU A 223 -16.56 -5.90 12.64
C GLU A 223 -16.23 -5.46 14.06
N GLU A 224 -15.03 -4.91 14.27
CA GLU A 224 -14.59 -4.45 15.59
C GLU A 224 -15.48 -3.31 16.13
N ASN A 225 -16.04 -2.48 15.24
CA ASN A 225 -16.82 -1.30 15.59
C ASN A 225 -18.35 -1.51 15.56
N LYS A 226 -18.86 -2.73 15.38
CA LYS A 226 -20.30 -2.98 15.20
C LYS A 226 -21.18 -2.40 16.32
N GLU A 227 -20.72 -2.52 17.57
CA GLU A 227 -21.44 -2.11 18.79
C GLU A 227 -20.86 -0.87 19.47
N ILE A 228 -19.83 -0.25 18.88
CA ILE A 228 -19.10 0.86 19.52
C ILE A 228 -19.32 2.17 18.77
N ALA A 229 -19.63 3.24 19.51
CA ALA A 229 -19.88 4.58 18.98
C ALA A 229 -18.62 5.47 19.07
N LEU A 230 -17.79 5.45 18.02
CA LEU A 230 -16.53 6.20 17.95
C LEU A 230 -16.67 7.73 17.82
N GLY A 231 -17.83 8.22 17.39
CA GLY A 231 -18.03 9.64 17.09
C GLY A 231 -18.02 10.53 18.34
N THR A 232 -18.61 10.05 19.43
CA THR A 232 -18.78 10.81 20.67
C THR A 232 -17.44 11.05 21.37
N SER A 233 -16.59 10.03 21.48
CA SER A 233 -15.22 10.16 22.03
C SER A 233 -14.41 11.15 21.20
N LYS A 234 -14.40 10.94 19.88
CA LYS A 234 -13.61 11.72 18.92
C LYS A 234 -13.93 13.21 18.87
N LEU A 235 -15.18 13.60 19.12
CA LEU A 235 -15.60 15.01 19.01
C LEU A 235 -15.53 15.80 20.30
N ASN A 236 -15.64 15.13 21.45
CA ASN A 236 -15.93 15.78 22.74
C ASN A 236 -14.93 15.46 23.85
N TYR A 237 -14.23 14.32 23.78
CA TYR A 237 -13.39 13.85 24.89
C TYR A 237 -11.90 13.70 24.52
N LEU A 238 -11.58 13.77 23.23
CA LEU A 238 -10.21 13.68 22.72
C LEU A 238 -9.66 15.06 22.40
N ASP A 239 -8.43 15.33 22.85
CA ASP A 239 -7.68 16.49 22.37
C ASP A 239 -7.30 16.29 20.89
N PRO A 240 -7.80 17.13 19.96
CA PRO A 240 -7.54 16.98 18.53
C PRO A 240 -6.06 17.13 18.17
N ARG A 241 -5.24 17.79 19.01
CA ARG A 241 -3.81 17.96 18.77
C ARG A 241 -3.07 16.63 18.78
N ILE A 242 -3.52 15.65 19.57
CA ILE A 242 -2.96 14.28 19.58
C ILE A 242 -3.12 13.66 18.19
N SER A 243 -4.32 13.72 17.63
CA SER A 243 -4.61 13.18 16.30
C SER A 243 -3.88 13.92 15.19
N VAL A 244 -3.75 15.25 15.30
CA VAL A 244 -2.99 16.08 14.35
C VAL A 244 -1.50 15.73 14.40
N ALA A 245 -0.92 15.62 15.60
CA ALA A 245 0.48 15.26 15.79
C ALA A 245 0.79 13.88 15.21
N TRP A 246 -0.08 12.90 15.48
CA TRP A 246 0.02 11.57 14.89
C TRP A 246 -0.05 11.59 13.35
N CYS A 247 -0.97 12.37 12.77
CA CYS A 247 -1.07 12.53 11.32
C CYS A 247 0.21 13.14 10.71
N LYS A 248 0.78 14.16 11.37
CA LYS A 248 2.03 14.80 10.93
C LYS A 248 3.22 13.85 11.07
N LYS A 249 3.31 13.11 12.17
CA LYS A 249 4.41 12.16 12.47
C LYS A 249 4.48 11.00 11.48
N TRP A 250 3.33 10.48 11.04
CA TRP A 250 3.26 9.30 10.17
C TRP A 250 2.84 9.60 8.73
N GLU A 251 2.84 10.89 8.35
CA GLU A 251 2.44 11.38 7.02
C GLU A 251 1.06 10.88 6.58
N VAL A 252 0.13 10.70 7.53
CA VAL A 252 -1.25 10.30 7.25
C VAL A 252 -2.06 11.55 6.92
N PRO A 253 -2.73 11.60 5.75
CA PRO A 253 -3.52 12.77 5.40
C PRO A 253 -4.66 13.00 6.39
N ILE A 254 -4.75 14.21 6.94
CA ILE A 254 -5.69 14.56 8.02
C ILE A 254 -7.16 14.37 7.60
N GLU A 255 -7.46 14.47 6.30
CA GLU A 255 -8.79 14.22 5.74
C GLU A 255 -9.25 12.76 5.84
N LYS A 256 -8.33 11.82 6.06
CA LYS A 256 -8.66 10.41 6.34
C LYS A 256 -9.15 10.23 7.77
N ILE A 257 -8.69 11.06 8.69
CA ILE A 257 -9.10 11.03 10.09
C ILE A 257 -10.30 11.94 10.32
N TYR A 258 -10.24 13.21 9.91
CA TYR A 258 -11.30 14.18 10.12
C TYR A 258 -12.03 14.54 8.83
N ASN A 259 -13.36 14.51 8.88
CA ASN A 259 -14.21 15.01 7.79
C ASN A 259 -14.12 16.56 7.69
N LYS A 260 -14.73 17.15 6.65
CA LYS A 260 -14.66 18.60 6.41
C LYS A 260 -15.08 19.44 7.62
N MET A 261 -16.25 19.14 8.21
CA MET A 261 -16.77 19.86 9.38
C MET A 261 -15.87 19.70 10.62
N GLN A 262 -15.29 18.52 10.81
CA GLN A 262 -14.34 18.27 11.91
C GLN A 262 -13.05 19.05 11.75
N ARG A 263 -12.53 19.16 10.52
CA ARG A 263 -11.35 19.99 10.24
C ARG A 263 -11.62 21.47 10.45
N GLU A 264 -12.82 21.94 10.12
CA GLU A 264 -13.24 23.32 10.41
C GLU A 264 -13.33 23.57 11.93
N LYS A 265 -13.94 22.65 12.70
CA LYS A 265 -14.01 22.72 14.17
C LYS A 265 -12.62 22.72 14.82
N PHE A 266 -11.71 21.89 14.31
CA PHE A 266 -10.37 21.68 14.88
C PHE A 266 -9.27 22.42 14.12
N ARG A 267 -9.62 23.47 13.36
CA ARG A 267 -8.64 24.26 12.59
C ARG A 267 -7.51 24.80 13.46
N TRP A 268 -7.87 25.32 14.64
CA TRP A 268 -6.91 25.81 15.63
C TRP A 268 -5.85 24.76 16.00
N ALA A 269 -6.24 23.49 16.15
CA ALA A 269 -5.34 22.40 16.48
C ALA A 269 -4.46 21.98 15.29
N ILE A 270 -5.02 22.01 14.07
CA ILE A 270 -4.30 21.68 12.82
C ILE A 270 -3.15 22.66 12.59
N ASP A 271 -3.44 23.95 12.81
CA ASP A 271 -2.49 25.04 12.56
C ASP A 271 -1.39 25.07 13.63
N MET A 272 -1.71 24.82 14.90
CA MET A 272 -0.75 24.99 16.00
C MET A 272 0.07 23.73 16.35
N ALA A 273 -0.47 22.52 16.18
CA ALA A 273 0.16 21.32 16.73
C ALA A 273 1.36 20.85 15.90
N THR A 274 2.47 20.51 16.54
CA THR A 274 3.64 19.90 15.88
C THR A 274 3.54 18.37 15.89
N ALA A 275 4.42 17.69 15.16
CA ALA A 275 4.50 16.22 15.17
C ALA A 275 4.96 15.64 16.52
N GLU A 276 5.53 16.49 17.38
CA GLU A 276 6.13 16.15 18.68
C GLU A 276 5.20 16.44 19.85
N PHE A 277 3.97 16.88 19.60
CA PHE A 277 3.02 17.21 20.66
C PHE A 277 2.72 16.01 21.57
N GLU A 278 2.86 16.22 22.88
CA GLU A 278 2.53 15.31 23.96
C GLU A 278 1.42 15.93 24.84
N PHE A 279 0.48 15.12 25.33
CA PHE A 279 -0.72 15.58 26.04
C PHE A 279 -0.53 15.53 27.56
#